data_AF-A0A0V0GIC7-F1
#
_entry.id   AF-A0A0V0GIC7-F1
#
_cell.length_a   1.000
_cell.length_b   1.000
_cell.length_c   1.000
_cell.angle_alpha   90.00
_cell.angle_beta   90.00
_cell.angle_gamma   90.00
#
_symmetry.space_group_name_H-M   'P 1'
#
loop_
_entity.id
_entity.type
_entity.pdbx_description
1 polymer ?
#
loop_
_entity_poly.entity_id
_entity_poly.type
_entity_poly.pdbx_seq_one_letter_code
_entity_poly.pdbx_strand_id
1 'polypeptide(L)'
;MLLMHRSGKLYHVISCTTITLIPKIPNTARVTDFRPISCCTIMYKLISKSLTPSLQVVMDSLIDKSQATFVPGRVITDNIILSHELVKGYGRKGISPKCMLKVDMRKAYDSIEWTYLEQI
;
A
#
# COMPACT_ATOMS: atom_id res chain seq x y z
N MET A 1 1.07 -10.26 -21.66
CA MET A 1 0.73 -11.69 -21.76
C MET A 1 1.77 -12.51 -22.55
N LEU A 2 2.25 -12.04 -23.71
CA LEU A 2 3.22 -12.77 -24.56
C LEU A 2 4.64 -13.00 -23.97
N LEU A 3 4.98 -12.46 -22.79
CA LEU A 3 6.32 -12.58 -22.19
C LEU A 3 6.40 -13.52 -20.98
N MET A 4 5.27 -14.04 -20.50
CA MET A 4 5.26 -15.09 -19.49
C MET A 4 5.40 -16.43 -20.20
N HIS A 5 6.65 -16.86 -20.40
CA HIS A 5 6.96 -18.22 -20.84
C HIS A 5 6.31 -19.23 -19.87
N ARG A 6 5.94 -20.42 -20.34
CA ARG A 6 5.21 -21.47 -19.60
C ARG A 6 5.76 -21.86 -18.20
N SER A 7 6.93 -21.34 -17.82
CA SER A 7 7.59 -21.52 -16.52
C SER A 7 7.26 -20.45 -15.45
N GLY A 8 6.45 -19.42 -15.78
CA GLY A 8 6.11 -18.34 -14.84
C GLY A 8 7.28 -17.40 -14.48
N LYS A 9 8.43 -17.53 -15.15
CA LYS A 9 9.64 -16.73 -14.88
C LYS A 9 9.78 -15.57 -15.85
N LEU A 10 10.08 -14.40 -15.32
CA LEU A 10 10.40 -13.22 -16.10
C LEU A 10 11.89 -13.24 -16.52
N TYR A 11 12.18 -12.86 -17.77
CA TYR A 11 13.57 -12.73 -18.23
C TYR A 11 14.34 -11.72 -17.36
N HIS A 12 15.58 -12.06 -17.01
CA HIS A 12 16.42 -11.26 -16.10
C HIS A 12 16.56 -9.79 -16.51
N VAL A 13 16.71 -9.52 -17.81
CA VAL A 13 16.82 -8.15 -18.33
C VAL A 13 15.55 -7.33 -18.04
N ILE A 14 14.39 -7.99 -18.02
CA ILE A 14 13.10 -7.34 -17.76
C ILE A 14 12.93 -7.10 -16.25
N SER A 15 13.35 -8.02 -15.39
CA SER A 15 13.27 -7.87 -13.92
C SER A 15 14.37 -6.99 -13.32
N CYS A 16 15.30 -6.47 -14.13
CA CYS A 16 16.35 -5.57 -13.66
C CYS A 16 15.76 -4.30 -13.01
N THR A 17 16.29 -3.93 -11.84
CA THR A 17 15.83 -2.80 -11.05
C THR A 17 17.02 -2.07 -10.45
N THR A 18 17.01 -0.74 -10.54
CA THR A 18 18.03 0.12 -9.91
C THR A 18 17.41 0.81 -8.71
N ILE A 19 18.14 0.92 -7.59
CA ILE A 19 17.68 1.66 -6.41
C ILE A 19 18.20 3.09 -6.50
N THR A 20 17.28 4.07 -6.40
CA THR A 20 17.59 5.50 -6.35
C THR A 20 17.10 6.08 -5.02
N LEU A 21 17.86 7.00 -4.43
CA LEU A 21 17.50 7.65 -3.18
C LEU A 21 16.82 9.00 -3.45
N ILE A 22 15.59 9.18 -2.95
CA ILE A 22 14.87 10.47 -3.00
C ILE A 22 14.91 11.14 -1.63
N PRO A 23 15.35 12.41 -1.52
CA PRO A 23 15.35 13.13 -0.26
C PRO A 23 13.91 13.36 0.24
N LYS A 24 13.65 13.12 1.53
CA LYS A 24 12.35 13.37 2.17
C LYS A 24 12.19 14.82 2.62
N ILE A 25 13.30 15.50 2.91
CA ILE A 25 13.36 16.87 3.42
C ILE A 25 14.46 17.65 2.70
N PRO A 26 14.41 19.00 2.67
CA PRO A 26 15.52 19.81 2.18
C PRO A 26 16.78 19.62 3.03
N ASN A 27 17.97 19.76 2.43
CA ASN A 27 19.28 19.68 3.10
C ASN A 27 19.48 18.40 3.94
N THR A 28 19.33 17.23 3.30
CA THR A 28 19.50 15.93 3.97
C THR A 28 20.94 15.71 4.42
N ALA A 29 21.12 15.25 5.66
CA ALA A 29 22.44 14.96 6.23
C ALA A 29 22.61 13.48 6.60
N ARG A 30 21.51 12.73 6.77
CA ARG A 30 21.53 11.32 7.19
C ARG A 30 20.92 10.43 6.12
N VAL A 31 21.39 9.19 6.01
CA VAL A 31 20.84 8.18 5.09
C VAL A 31 19.36 7.91 5.36
N THR A 32 18.91 8.01 6.61
CA THR A 32 17.51 7.86 7.01
C THR A 32 16.56 8.91 6.43
N ASP A 33 17.11 10.05 6.03
CA ASP A 33 16.36 11.17 5.45
C ASP A 33 16.03 10.94 3.97
N PHE A 34 16.55 9.84 3.40
CA PHE A 34 16.23 9.41 2.05
C PHE A 34 15.17 8.31 2.06
N ARG A 35 14.35 8.28 1.01
CA ARG A 35 13.46 7.19 0.66
C ARG A 35 14.09 6.43 -0.52
N PRO A 36 14.46 5.14 -0.36
CA PRO A 36 14.85 4.33 -1.51
C PRO A 36 13.63 4.10 -2.39
N ILE A 37 13.81 4.22 -3.70
CA ILE A 37 12.82 3.88 -4.71
C ILE A 37 13.45 2.91 -5.71
N SER A 38 12.73 1.84 -5.97
CA SER A 38 13.06 0.85 -6.99
C SER A 38 12.64 1.35 -8.37
N CYS A 39 13.61 1.73 -9.19
CA CYS A 39 13.43 2.09 -10.59
C CYS A 39 13.53 0.82 -11.46
N CYS A 40 12.37 0.22 -11.73
CA CYS A 40 12.26 -0.95 -12.60
C CYS A 40 12.14 -0.57 -14.09
N THR A 41 12.41 -1.54 -14.97
CA THR A 41 12.29 -1.36 -16.42
C THR A 41 10.87 -1.00 -16.86
N ILE A 42 10.74 -0.31 -18.00
CA ILE A 42 9.43 0.02 -18.59
C ILE A 42 8.63 -1.26 -18.84
N MET A 43 9.28 -2.33 -19.32
CA MET A 43 8.65 -3.61 -19.57
C MET A 43 8.08 -4.23 -18.28
N TYR A 44 8.83 -4.18 -17.17
CA TYR A 44 8.31 -4.61 -15.86
C TYR A 44 7.09 -3.80 -15.43
N LYS A 45 7.12 -2.48 -15.61
CA LYS A 45 5.99 -1.58 -15.30
C LYS A 45 4.75 -1.91 -16.16
N LEU A 46 4.94 -2.19 -17.45
CA LEU A 46 3.86 -2.57 -18.36
C LEU A 46 3.20 -3.88 -17.93
N ILE A 47 4.01 -4.89 -17.59
CA ILE A 47 3.52 -6.18 -17.10
C ILE A 47 2.74 -5.98 -15.79
N SER A 48 3.33 -5.26 -14.82
CA SER A 48 2.67 -4.96 -13.54
C SER A 48 1.35 -4.21 -13.73
N LYS A 49 1.32 -3.24 -14.65
CA LYS A 49 0.11 -2.49 -14.99
C LYS A 49 -0.95 -3.36 -15.66
N SER A 50 -0.55 -4.34 -16.47
CA SER A 50 -1.47 -5.29 -17.09
C SER A 50 -2.13 -6.25 -16.09
N LEU A 51 -1.48 -6.51 -14.96
CA LEU A 51 -2.03 -7.33 -13.87
C LEU A 51 -2.98 -6.53 -12.96
N THR A 52 -2.86 -5.21 -12.94
CA THR A 52 -3.65 -4.34 -12.04
C THR A 52 -5.17 -4.51 -12.23
N PRO A 53 -5.74 -4.51 -13.46
CA PRO A 53 -7.18 -4.70 -13.64
C PRO A 53 -7.68 -6.05 -13.10
N SER A 54 -6.90 -7.12 -13.24
CA SER A 54 -7.27 -8.44 -12.72
C SER A 54 -7.33 -8.44 -11.19
N LEU A 55 -6.37 -7.79 -10.52
CA LEU A 55 -6.38 -7.65 -9.06
C LEU A 55 -7.50 -6.72 -8.58
N GLN A 56 -7.86 -5.70 -9.36
CA GLN A 56 -8.93 -4.77 -9.01
C GLN A 56 -10.30 -5.47 -8.87
N VAL A 57 -10.57 -6.49 -9.69
CA VAL A 57 -11.85 -7.22 -9.66
C VAL A 57 -12.08 -7.95 -8.33
N VAL A 58 -11.02 -8.45 -7.70
CA VAL A 58 -11.11 -9.20 -6.42
C VAL A 58 -10.86 -8.32 -5.20
N MET A 59 -10.40 -7.08 -5.40
CA MET A 59 -10.00 -6.20 -4.29
C MET A 59 -11.16 -5.91 -3.35
N ASP A 60 -12.35 -5.62 -3.88
CA ASP A 60 -13.53 -5.28 -3.08
C ASP A 60 -13.99 -6.42 -2.15
N SER A 61 -13.67 -7.69 -2.46
CA SER A 61 -13.97 -8.82 -1.58
C SER A 61 -12.90 -9.08 -0.53
N LEU A 62 -11.68 -8.57 -0.73
CA LEU A 62 -10.53 -8.79 0.17
C LEU A 62 -10.40 -7.72 1.25
N ILE A 63 -10.93 -6.52 1.01
CA ILE A 63 -10.76 -5.39 1.93
C ILE A 63 -12.10 -4.90 2.49
N ASP A 64 -12.04 -4.37 3.71
CA ASP A 64 -13.20 -3.79 4.37
C ASP A 64 -13.67 -2.50 3.68
N LYS A 65 -14.96 -2.15 3.85
CA LYS A 65 -15.53 -0.90 3.32
C LYS A 65 -14.88 0.36 3.88
N SER A 66 -14.32 0.28 5.09
CA SER A 66 -13.57 1.37 5.73
C SER A 66 -12.18 1.60 5.14
N GLN A 67 -11.67 0.74 4.26
CA GLN A 67 -10.42 1.02 3.54
C GLN A 67 -10.71 1.94 2.34
N ALA A 68 -10.39 3.22 2.49
CA ALA A 68 -10.65 4.24 1.47
C ALA A 68 -9.45 4.49 0.52
N THR A 69 -8.23 4.19 0.95
CA THR A 69 -7.02 4.48 0.16
C THR A 69 -6.75 3.42 -0.89
N PHE A 70 -6.32 3.85 -2.08
CA PHE A 70 -5.93 3.00 -3.22
C PHE A 70 -7.05 2.14 -3.82
N VAL A 71 -8.31 2.49 -3.54
CA VAL A 71 -9.49 1.85 -4.13
C VAL A 71 -10.22 2.84 -5.03
N PRO A 72 -10.40 2.55 -6.33
CA PRO A 72 -11.15 3.42 -7.22
C PRO A 72 -12.55 3.72 -6.68
N GLY A 73 -12.97 4.98 -6.73
CA GLY A 73 -14.31 5.40 -6.29
C GLY A 73 -14.49 5.58 -4.79
N ARG A 74 -13.50 5.26 -3.94
CA ARG A 74 -13.53 5.55 -2.50
C ARG A 74 -12.73 6.80 -2.18
N VAL A 75 -13.23 7.62 -1.26
CA VAL A 75 -12.63 8.92 -0.93
C VAL A 75 -12.23 8.95 0.55
N ILE A 76 -11.04 9.48 0.84
CA ILE A 76 -10.52 9.56 2.22
C ILE A 76 -11.43 10.39 3.15
N THR A 77 -12.18 11.34 2.59
CA THR A 77 -13.14 12.19 3.32
C THR A 77 -14.20 11.36 4.04
N ASP A 78 -14.64 10.24 3.47
CA ASP A 78 -15.64 9.36 4.11
C ASP A 78 -15.12 8.78 5.43
N ASN A 79 -13.83 8.39 5.46
CA ASN A 79 -13.19 7.92 6.68
C ASN A 79 -13.01 9.03 7.72
N ILE A 80 -12.80 10.28 7.30
CA ILE A 80 -12.72 11.43 8.21
C ILE A 80 -14.08 11.65 8.88
N ILE A 81 -15.17 11.62 8.11
CA ILE A 81 -16.54 11.75 8.63
C ILE A 81 -16.87 10.60 9.58
N LEU A 82 -16.58 9.37 9.18
CA LEU A 82 -16.78 8.19 10.02
C LEU A 82 -16.03 8.31 11.34
N SER A 83 -14.76 8.72 11.30
CA SER A 83 -13.94 8.93 12.50
C SER A 83 -14.55 9.98 13.43
N HIS A 84 -15.05 11.09 12.87
CA HIS A 84 -15.71 12.15 13.63
C HIS A 84 -16.97 11.65 14.34
N GLU A 85 -17.81 10.85 13.66
CA GLU A 85 -19.01 10.26 14.26
C GLU A 85 -18.68 9.19 15.31
N LEU A 86 -17.61 8.40 15.12
CA LEU A 86 -17.17 7.42 16.12
C LEU A 86 -16.72 8.06 17.43
N VAL A 87 -16.05 9.21 17.38
CA VAL A 87 -15.58 9.94 18.57
C VAL A 87 -16.63 10.88 19.16
N LYS A 88 -17.79 10.99 18.51
CA LYS A 88 -18.88 11.85 18.94
C LYS A 88 -19.34 11.46 20.34
N GLY A 89 -19.39 12.47 21.21
CA GLY A 89 -19.83 12.29 22.58
C GLY A 89 -18.78 11.67 23.52
N TYR A 90 -17.52 11.49 23.10
CA TYR A 90 -16.43 11.07 24.01
C TYR A 90 -16.30 11.98 25.24
N GLY A 91 -16.68 13.26 25.13
CA GLY A 91 -16.65 14.23 26.25
C GLY A 91 -17.92 14.29 27.11
N ARG A 92 -18.91 13.42 26.91
CA ARG A 92 -20.15 13.44 27.70
C ARG A 92 -19.90 12.94 29.12
N LYS A 93 -20.58 13.52 30.11
CA LYS A 93 -20.55 13.02 31.48
C LYS A 93 -21.42 11.76 31.60
N GLY A 94 -21.01 10.82 32.44
CA GLY A 94 -21.78 9.61 32.76
C GLY A 94 -21.76 8.50 31.69
N ILE A 95 -20.82 8.54 30.73
CA ILE A 95 -20.60 7.44 29.78
C ILE A 95 -19.45 6.53 30.24
N SER A 96 -19.40 5.31 29.70
CA SER A 96 -18.25 4.44 29.89
C SER A 96 -16.97 5.08 29.33
N PRO A 97 -15.79 4.84 29.95
CA PRO A 97 -14.51 5.28 29.41
C PRO A 97 -14.31 4.78 27.98
N LYS A 98 -13.78 5.64 27.11
CA LYS A 98 -13.47 5.33 25.70
C LYS A 98 -12.03 5.70 25.40
N CYS A 99 -11.41 4.99 24.46
CA CYS A 99 -10.08 5.31 23.95
C CYS A 99 -10.04 5.15 22.42
N MET A 100 -9.11 5.85 21.78
CA MET A 100 -8.83 5.73 20.37
C MET A 100 -7.37 5.30 20.21
N LEU A 101 -7.15 4.22 19.45
CA LEU A 101 -5.82 3.73 19.14
C LEU A 101 -5.45 4.13 17.71
N LYS A 102 -4.36 4.87 17.57
CA LYS A 102 -3.75 5.14 16.26
C LYS A 102 -2.60 4.17 16.05
N VAL A 103 -2.75 3.29 15.06
CA VAL A 103 -1.72 2.29 14.67
C VAL A 103 -1.11 2.72 13.35
N ASP A 104 0.23 2.65 13.26
CA ASP A 104 0.98 2.90 12.02
C ASP A 104 1.97 1.76 11.79
N MET A 105 2.08 1.32 10.53
CA MET A 105 2.96 0.21 10.16
C MET A 105 4.26 0.72 9.56
N ARG A 106 5.37 0.44 10.24
CA ARG A 106 6.69 0.79 9.73
C ARG A 106 7.03 -0.06 8.50
N LYS A 107 7.34 0.61 7.39
CA LYS A 107 7.77 -0.03 6.13
C LYS A 107 6.80 -1.13 5.65
N ALA A 108 5.51 -0.84 5.59
CA ALA A 108 4.48 -1.83 5.26
C ALA A 108 4.77 -2.67 4.00
N TYR A 109 5.35 -2.07 2.95
CA TYR A 109 5.72 -2.79 1.72
C TYR A 109 6.96 -3.68 1.85
N ASP A 110 7.88 -3.37 2.78
CA ASP A 110 9.11 -4.14 2.99
C ASP A 110 8.91 -5.25 4.04
N SER A 111 7.82 -5.20 4.81
CA SER A 111 7.54 -6.08 5.94
C SER A 111 6.58 -7.22 5.60
N ILE A 112 6.32 -7.48 4.31
CA ILE A 112 5.43 -8.56 3.85
C ILE A 112 6.16 -9.90 3.96
N GLU A 113 5.53 -10.88 4.60
CA GLU A 113 6.03 -12.26 4.62
C GLU A 113 5.55 -13.01 3.37
N TRP A 114 6.50 -13.41 2.51
CA TRP A 114 6.19 -14.08 1.25
C TRP A 114 5.57 -15.47 1.44
N THR A 115 6.03 -16.23 2.44
CA THR A 115 5.51 -17.58 2.72
C THR A 115 4.03 -17.53 3.12
N TYR A 116 3.60 -16.50 3.86
CA TYR A 116 2.19 -16.27 4.14
C TYR A 116 1.39 -15.95 2.87
N LEU A 117 1.93 -15.11 1.98
CA LEU A 117 1.25 -14.73 0.75
C LEU A 117 1.11 -15.91 -0.25
N GLU A 118 2.05 -16.85 -0.25
CA GLU A 118 2.00 -18.07 -1.08
C GLU A 118 1.00 -19.12 -0.58
N GLN A 119 0.50 -19.00 0.66
CA GLN A 119 -0.49 -19.91 1.25
C GLN A 119 -1.95 -19.52 0.96
N ILE A 120 -2.17 -18.31 0.43
CA ILE A 120 -3.47 -17.75 0.06
C ILE A 120 -3.75 -18.06 -1.42
#